data_AF-A0A9D7KDM9-F1
#
_entry.id   AF-A0A9D7KDM9-F1
#
_cell.length_a   1.000
_cell.length_b   1.000
_cell.length_c   1.000
_cell.angle_alpha   90.00
_cell.angle_beta   90.00
_cell.angle_gamma   90.00
#
_symmetry.space_group_name_H-M   'P 1'
#
loop_
_entity.id
_entity.type
_entity.pdbx_description
1 polymer ?
#
loop_
_entity_poly.entity_id
_entity_poly.type
_entity_poly.pdbx_seq_one_letter_code
_entity_poly.pdbx_strand_id
1 'polypeptide(L)' 'MVFFGNEELKKYFLSGQLVITDISFGKELAPLDVEGKISDERNSIYNLKAARERRVEILRAKRNL' A
#
# COMPACT_ATOMS: atom_id res chain seq x y z
N MET A 1 10.12 14.43 8.45
CA MET A 1 9.20 14.80 9.55
C MET A 1 7.93 14.00 9.35
N VAL A 2 7.53 13.18 10.34
CA VAL A 2 6.29 12.41 10.28
C VAL A 2 5.18 13.28 10.86
N PHE A 3 4.09 13.45 10.11
CA PHE A 3 2.93 14.22 10.54
C PHE A 3 1.86 13.25 11.04
N PHE A 4 1.38 13.46 12.27
CA PHE A 4 0.30 12.67 12.85
C PHE A 4 -1.00 13.46 12.75
N GLY A 5 -2.02 12.90 12.09
CA GLY A 5 -3.37 13.47 12.05
C GLY A 5 -4.24 13.07 13.24
N ASN A 6 -3.78 12.14 14.08
CA ASN A 6 -4.51 11.62 15.22
C ASN A 6 -3.60 11.53 16.44
N GLU A 7 -3.92 12.32 17.48
CA GLU A 7 -3.11 12.41 18.70
C GLU A 7 -3.17 11.15 19.57
N GLU A 8 -4.25 10.36 19.50
CA GLU A 8 -4.33 9.11 20.28
C GLU A 8 -3.46 8.02 19.68
N LEU A 9 -3.56 7.78 18.37
CA LEU A 9 -2.72 6.78 17.68
C LEU A 9 -1.23 7.13 17.78
N LYS A 10 -0.90 8.42 17.77
CA LYS A 10 0.46 8.91 17.98
C LYS A 10 1.04 8.44 19.31
N LYS A 11 0.27 8.44 20.40
CA LYS A 11 0.76 7.95 21.71
C LYS A 11 1.20 6.49 21.63
N TYR A 12 0.39 5.63 21.00
CA TYR A 12 0.70 4.21 20.84
C TYR A 12 1.87 3.98 19.87
N PHE A 13 1.98 4.79 18.82
CA PHE A 13 3.10 4.72 17.88
C PHE A 13 4.41 5.11 18.57
N LEU A 14 4.41 6.20 19.34
CA LEU A 14 5.58 6.69 20.08
C LEU A 14 5.95 5.78 21.25
N SER A 15 4.99 5.12 21.90
CA SER A 15 5.26 4.13 22.95
C SER A 15 5.73 2.77 22.43
N GLY A 16 5.74 2.56 21.11
CA GLY A 16 6.09 1.27 20.47
C GLY A 16 4.99 0.20 20.56
N GLN A 17 3.81 0.54 21.08
CA GLN A 17 2.67 -0.37 21.19
C GLN A 17 1.91 -0.53 19.87
N LEU A 18 1.97 0.48 19.00
CA LEU A 18 1.51 0.42 17.62
C LEU A 18 2.74 0.32 16.71
N VAL A 19 2.91 -0.86 16.09
CA VAL A 19 3.96 -1.12 15.11
C VAL A 19 3.33 -1.19 13.73
N ILE A 20 3.86 -0.39 12.80
CA ILE A 20 3.48 -0.43 11.38
C ILE A 20 4.59 -1.16 10.64
N THR A 21 4.22 -2.14 9.81
CA THR A 21 5.14 -2.88 8.96
C THR A 21 4.71 -2.70 7.52
N ASP A 22 5.56 -2.05 6.73
CA ASP A 22 5.33 -1.88 5.30
C ASP A 22 5.86 -3.11 4.55
N ILE A 23 5.01 -3.69 3.71
CA ILE A 23 5.36 -4.79 2.82
C ILE A 23 5.17 -4.30 1.39
N SER A 24 6.27 -4.27 0.62
CA SER A 24 6.23 -3.89 -0.79
C SER A 24 6.01 -5.12 -1.67
N PHE A 25 4.85 -5.20 -2.32
CA PHE A 25 4.55 -6.31 -3.24
C PHE A 25 5.00 -6.07 -4.69
N GLY A 26 5.29 -4.81 -5.04
CA GLY A 26 5.73 -4.46 -6.39
C GLY A 26 4.79 -4.95 -7.50
N LYS A 27 5.36 -5.26 -8.66
CA LYS A 27 4.64 -5.86 -9.79
C LYS A 27 4.43 -7.37 -9.64
N GLU A 28 5.12 -8.02 -8.71
CA GLU A 28 5.16 -9.48 -8.62
C GLU A 28 3.81 -10.10 -8.29
N LEU A 29 2.96 -9.37 -7.55
CA LEU A 29 1.59 -9.79 -7.26
C LEU A 29 0.54 -9.18 -8.22
N ALA A 30 0.95 -8.42 -9.23
CA ALA A 30 0.01 -7.88 -10.19
C ALA A 30 -0.58 -9.01 -11.06
N PRO A 31 -1.90 -8.96 -11.39
CA PRO A 31 -2.50 -9.91 -12.31
C PRO A 31 -1.78 -9.95 -13.66
N LEU A 32 -1.69 -11.13 -14.27
CA LEU A 32 -1.00 -11.33 -15.56
C LEU A 32 -1.61 -10.50 -16.71
N ASP A 33 -2.89 -10.14 -16.59
CA ASP A 33 -3.61 -9.32 -17.58
C ASP A 33 -3.43 -7.81 -17.37
N VAL A 34 -2.62 -7.39 -16.38
CA VAL A 34 -2.20 -5.99 -16.21
C VAL A 34 -0.84 -5.81 -16.90
N GLU A 35 -0.87 -5.30 -18.13
CA GLU A 35 0.34 -5.00 -18.86
C GLU A 35 1.15 -3.86 -18.22
N GLY A 36 2.48 -3.98 -18.31
CA GLY A 36 3.42 -2.95 -17.88
C GLY A 36 4.27 -2.38 -19.02
N LYS A 37 3.90 -2.63 -20.28
CA LYS A 37 4.64 -2.12 -21.44
C LYS A 37 4.31 -0.64 -21.62
N ILE A 38 5.34 0.20 -21.66
CA ILE A 38 5.19 1.65 -21.82
C ILE A 38 4.57 2.01 -23.18
N SER A 39 4.79 1.18 -24.20
CA SER A 39 4.25 1.37 -25.55
C SER A 39 2.79 0.97 -25.72
N ASP A 40 2.17 0.28 -24.75
CA ASP A 40 0.74 -0.06 -24.82
C ASP A 40 -0.08 1.06 -24.15
N GLU A 41 -0.45 2.06 -24.95
CA GLU A 41 -1.19 3.22 -24.49
C GLU A 41 -2.58 2.85 -23.92
N ARG A 42 -3.23 1.82 -24.46
CA ARG A 42 -4.58 1.40 -24.07
C ARG A 42 -4.58 0.67 -22.72
N ASN A 43 -3.53 -0.10 -22.44
CA ASN A 43 -3.34 -0.77 -21.14
C ASN A 43 -2.34 -0.05 -20.24
N SER A 44 -2.12 1.24 -20.49
CA SER A 44 -1.22 2.09 -19.72
C SER A 44 -1.62 2.21 -18.25
N ILE A 45 -0.81 2.96 -17.49
CA ILE A 45 -1.05 3.19 -16.06
C ILE A 45 -2.42 3.84 -15.76
N TYR A 46 -3.01 4.53 -16.74
CA TYR A 46 -4.30 5.20 -16.63
C TYR A 46 -5.50 4.28 -16.88
N ASN A 47 -5.26 3.05 -17.36
CA ASN A 47 -6.32 2.06 -17.50
C ASN A 47 -6.89 1.68 -16.13
N LEU A 48 -8.20 1.51 -16.06
CA LEU A 48 -8.92 1.17 -14.82
C LEU A 48 -8.36 -0.07 -14.12
N LYS A 49 -7.95 -1.10 -14.87
CA LYS A 49 -7.34 -2.32 -14.30
C LYS A 49 -6.00 -2.01 -13.62
N ALA A 50 -5.11 -1.31 -14.32
CA ALA A 50 -3.81 -0.93 -13.80
C ALA A 50 -3.93 0.04 -12.60
N ALA A 51 -4.89 0.94 -12.64
CA ALA A 51 -5.15 1.88 -11.55
C ALA A 51 -5.59 1.17 -10.25
N ARG A 52 -6.39 0.10 -10.34
CA ARG A 52 -6.82 -0.70 -9.17
C ARG A 52 -5.68 -1.43 -8.46
N GLU A 53 -4.64 -1.80 -9.19
CA GLU A 53 -3.45 -2.42 -8.59
C GLU A 53 -2.55 -1.42 -7.86
N ARG A 54 -2.64 -0.12 -8.17
CA ARG A 54 -1.91 0.94 -7.46
C ARG A 54 -2.67 1.37 -6.21
N ARG A 55 -2.62 0.53 -5.18
CA ARG A 55 -3.28 0.77 -3.89
C ARG A 55 -2.36 0.47 -2.71
N VAL A 56 -2.72 1.03 -1.56
CA VAL A 56 -2.19 0.64 -0.25
C VAL A 56 -3.32 -0.06 0.50
N GLU A 57 -3.03 -1.20 1.10
CA GLU A 57 -4.03 -2.05 1.75
C GLU A 57 -3.57 -2.50 3.14
N ILE A 58 -4.49 -2.48 4.11
CA ILE A 58 -4.24 -3.02 5.45
C ILE A 58 -4.48 -4.52 5.39
N LEU A 59 -3.39 -5.29 5.29
CA LEU A 59 -3.48 -6.75 5.16
C LEU A 59 -3.89 -7.44 6.47
N ARG A 60 -3.42 -6.90 7.60
CA ARG A 60 -3.64 -7.52 8.91
C ARG A 60 -3.51 -6.50 10.04
N ALA A 61 -4.41 -6.60 11.01
CA ALA A 61 -4.26 -6.01 12.34
C ALA A 61 -4.27 -7.13 13.39
N LYS A 62 -3.31 -7.12 14.32
CA LYS A 62 -3.23 -8.09 15.42
C LYS A 62 -2.72 -7.40 16.68
N ARG A 63 -3.08 -7.96 17.85
CA ARG A 63 -2.46 -7.56 19.11
C ARG A 63 -0.98 -7.95 19.09
N ASN A 64 -0.12 -7.03 19.48
CA ASN A 64 1.28 -7.31 19.76
C ASN A 64 1.34 -7.97 21.15
N LEU A 65 1.57 -9.29 21.18
CA LEU A 65 1.68 -10.09 22.41
C LEU A 65 3.15 -10.20 22.81
#